data_AF-B4L6C8-F1
#
_entry.id   AF-B4L6C8-F1
#
_cell.length_a   1.000
_cell.length_b   1.000
_cell.length_c   1.000
_cell.angle_alpha   90.00
_cell.angle_beta   90.00
_cell.angle_gamma   90.00
#
_symmetry.space_group_name_H-M   'P 1'
#
loop_
_entity.id
_entity.type
_entity.pdbx_description
1 polymer ?
#
loop_
_entity_poly.entity_id
_entity_poly.type
_entity_poly.pdbx_seq_one_letter_code
_entity_poly.pdbx_strand_id
1 'polypeptide(L)'
;MATQQQHFDYMEKYLVYDIFKYFGNDATLIDHNIKCSSGLDGFMSAVYTVQLTMEIAGNERQELVLVKFMKGSPEFRESGKCYTQFANEVFVYAELLPAYENLLRDSKLNTELVEQFVPRVYCAKFGLIKDLGEARESVLALQHLQPKGFKLGPRLTLRLDQLEAMCSVLGPYHAMGYALRILQPQVEQRLRQQVVPLPFVFEANVPNIYAVLYRIAFDRFYEFYDRCRDQLLQPQEQRFAEAIERLRARYFEQPVELLERIRTAACDETQPESYFSTFLHGDFNRNNVLFHENEEGRVDGIRMIDFQELRYSTTAIDISFFLYMNTPAENRAEIFAKLLRSYHQQMHQTLELLLQRNHETLSEEQINKLLSDYSFARFEQHFSRYAFYGVMICMHFMPWLLGSEADCAQLSKLFETDMHGPAFYKLSMDIAGDEANRQIFGIVRHAFEQGYMDHI
;
A
#
# COMPACT_ATOMS: atom_id res chain seq x y z
N MET A 1 20.61 16.25 9.60
CA MET A 1 20.07 14.88 9.67
C MET A 1 20.43 14.30 11.02
N ALA A 2 19.53 13.52 11.62
CA ALA A 2 19.86 12.72 12.78
C ALA A 2 20.78 11.54 12.40
N THR A 3 21.93 11.45 13.09
CA THR A 3 22.82 10.29 13.06
C THR A 3 22.20 9.12 13.83
N GLN A 4 22.75 7.92 13.64
CA GLN A 4 22.35 6.75 14.44
C GLN A 4 22.45 7.04 15.94
N GLN A 5 23.50 7.74 16.39
CA GLN A 5 23.65 8.15 17.79
C GLN A 5 22.53 9.10 18.22
N GLN A 6 22.17 10.09 17.39
CA GLN A 6 21.05 10.99 17.69
C GLN A 6 19.71 10.27 17.74
N HIS A 7 19.49 9.23 16.93
CA HIS A 7 18.31 8.36 17.07
C HIS A 7 18.30 7.65 18.44
N PHE A 8 19.43 7.08 18.86
CA PHE A 8 19.57 6.45 20.18
C PHE A 8 19.31 7.46 21.31
N ASP A 9 19.98 8.60 21.30
CA ASP A 9 19.85 9.64 22.32
C ASP A 9 18.40 10.15 22.41
N TYR A 10 17.73 10.32 21.28
CA TYR A 10 16.32 10.72 21.24
C TYR A 10 15.41 9.65 21.83
N MET A 11 15.64 8.37 21.50
CA MET A 11 14.82 7.28 22.03
C MET A 11 14.97 7.15 23.53
N GLU A 12 16.21 7.17 24.03
CA GLU A 12 16.55 7.13 25.46
C GLU A 12 15.91 8.30 26.22
N LYS A 13 16.06 9.52 25.70
CA LYS A 13 15.65 10.73 26.41
C LYS A 13 14.15 11.02 26.34
N TYR A 14 13.49 10.62 25.25
CA TYR A 14 12.11 11.02 24.96
C TYR A 14 11.20 9.83 24.67
N LEU A 15 11.55 8.99 23.69
CA LEU A 15 10.60 8.04 23.12
C LEU A 15 10.23 6.92 24.11
N VAL A 16 11.18 6.38 24.88
CA VAL A 16 10.90 5.36 25.90
C VAL A 16 9.85 5.87 26.88
N TYR A 17 9.99 7.12 27.33
CA TYR A 17 9.03 7.73 28.25
C TYR A 17 7.68 8.01 27.59
N ASP A 18 7.66 8.46 26.34
CA ASP A 18 6.42 8.66 25.58
C ASP A 18 5.66 7.34 25.35
N ILE A 19 6.36 6.25 25.05
CA ILE A 19 5.79 4.89 24.96
C ILE A 19 5.24 4.45 26.33
N PHE A 20 6.05 4.60 27.40
CA PHE A 20 5.69 4.17 28.75
C PHE A 20 4.39 4.84 29.25
N LYS A 21 4.19 6.13 28.98
CA LYS A 21 2.97 6.86 29.36
C LYS A 21 1.68 6.22 28.84
N TYR A 22 1.75 5.48 27.72
CA TYR A 22 0.59 4.78 27.16
C TYR A 22 -0.02 3.77 28.15
N PHE A 23 0.78 3.21 29.06
CA PHE A 23 0.35 2.19 30.01
C PHE A 23 -0.34 2.76 31.27
N GLY A 24 -0.50 4.08 31.34
CA GLY A 24 -1.20 4.76 32.42
C GLY A 24 -0.36 4.90 33.69
N ASN A 25 -0.96 5.53 34.70
CA ASN A 25 -0.27 5.92 35.94
C ASN A 25 0.03 4.75 36.87
N ASP A 26 -0.62 3.60 36.68
CA ASP A 26 -0.44 2.38 37.49
C ASP A 26 0.73 1.52 37.00
N ALA A 27 1.39 1.92 35.90
CA ALA A 27 2.58 1.28 35.38
C ALA A 27 3.85 1.89 36.00
N THR A 28 4.85 1.07 36.27
CA THR A 28 6.21 1.50 36.64
C THR A 28 7.21 0.92 35.66
N LEU A 29 8.06 1.76 35.06
CA LEU A 29 9.14 1.31 34.19
C LEU A 29 10.28 0.72 35.04
N ILE A 30 10.61 -0.55 34.81
CA ILE A 30 11.68 -1.26 35.54
C ILE A 30 13.00 -1.13 34.76
N ASP A 31 12.96 -1.44 33.47
CA ASP A 31 14.12 -1.48 32.59
C ASP A 31 13.70 -1.27 31.13
N HIS A 32 14.64 -0.84 30.28
CA HIS A 32 14.43 -0.79 28.84
C HIS A 32 15.71 -1.13 28.07
N ASN A 33 15.54 -1.67 26.87
CA ASN A 33 16.64 -2.01 25.97
C ASN A 33 16.33 -1.55 24.55
N ILE A 34 17.29 -0.90 23.90
CA ILE A 34 17.17 -0.44 22.52
C ILE A 34 18.20 -1.19 21.68
N LYS A 35 17.70 -1.86 20.63
CA LYS A 35 18.53 -2.55 19.64
C LYS A 35 18.32 -1.94 18.27
N CYS A 36 19.40 -1.69 17.56
CA CYS A 36 19.32 -1.37 16.14
C CYS A 36 19.09 -2.67 15.37
N SER A 37 18.00 -2.74 14.61
CA SER A 37 17.72 -3.89 13.76
C SER A 37 18.52 -3.75 12.47
N SER A 38 19.63 -4.48 12.37
CA SER A 38 20.44 -4.57 11.15
C SER A 38 19.92 -5.68 10.24
N GLY A 39 18.70 -5.49 9.73
CA GLY A 39 18.09 -6.38 8.72
C GLY A 39 18.28 -5.84 7.30
N LEU A 40 18.32 -6.74 6.32
CA LEU A 40 18.41 -6.45 4.87
C LEU A 40 17.20 -5.65 4.32
N ASP A 41 16.09 -5.56 5.07
CA ASP A 41 14.81 -5.00 4.60
C ASP A 41 14.64 -3.47 4.83
N GLY A 42 15.69 -2.77 5.26
CA GLY A 42 15.65 -1.32 5.54
C GLY A 42 16.20 -0.45 4.41
N PHE A 43 15.66 -0.55 3.19
CA PHE A 43 16.15 0.23 2.04
C PHE A 43 16.05 1.74 2.31
N MET A 44 14.93 2.19 2.91
CA MET A 44 14.62 3.61 3.12
C MET A 44 14.54 4.08 4.58
N SER A 45 14.61 3.15 5.55
CA SER A 45 14.40 3.46 6.96
C SER A 45 15.48 2.87 7.86
N ALA A 46 15.74 3.56 8.96
CA ALA A 46 16.49 3.03 10.09
C ALA A 46 15.49 2.46 11.10
N VAL A 47 15.57 1.15 11.35
CA VAL A 47 14.63 0.43 12.21
C VAL A 47 15.30 0.00 13.50
N TYR A 48 14.62 0.26 14.61
CA TYR A 48 15.05 -0.10 15.96
C TYR A 48 13.97 -0.90 16.65
N THR A 49 14.38 -1.72 17.61
CA THR A 49 13.48 -2.41 18.52
C THR A 49 13.74 -1.89 19.92
N VAL A 50 12.69 -1.35 20.55
CA VAL A 50 12.68 -0.89 21.93
C VAL A 50 11.89 -1.90 22.74
N GLN A 51 12.52 -2.53 23.72
CA GLN A 51 11.89 -3.41 24.68
C GLN A 51 11.73 -2.65 26.00
N LEU A 52 10.51 -2.60 26.53
CA LEU A 52 10.22 -2.04 27.84
C LEU A 52 9.80 -3.17 28.77
N THR A 53 10.38 -3.21 29.97
CA THR A 53 9.96 -4.08 31.07
C THR A 53 9.30 -3.19 32.11
N MET A 54 8.02 -3.45 32.40
CA MET A 54 7.20 -2.63 33.27
C MET A 54 6.52 -3.50 34.32
N GLU A 55 6.25 -2.94 35.49
CA GLU A 55 5.31 -3.52 36.45
C GLU A 55 3.95 -2.83 36.28
N ILE A 56 2.89 -3.61 36.07
CA ILE A 56 1.51 -3.10 35.99
C ILE A 56 0.65 -3.93 36.93
N ALA A 57 0.04 -3.27 37.92
CA ALA A 57 -0.78 -3.93 38.95
C ALA A 57 -0.06 -5.11 39.63
N GLY A 58 1.24 -4.95 39.93
CA GLY A 58 2.08 -5.96 40.59
C GLY A 58 2.52 -7.13 39.71
N ASN A 59 2.28 -7.07 38.40
CA ASN A 59 2.76 -8.09 37.46
C ASN A 59 3.79 -7.48 36.51
N GLU A 60 4.90 -8.17 36.30
CA GLU A 60 5.87 -7.81 35.26
C GLU A 60 5.25 -8.05 33.87
N ARG A 61 5.40 -7.06 33.00
CA ARG A 61 4.95 -7.07 31.62
C ARG A 61 6.05 -6.53 30.72
N GLN A 62 6.29 -7.25 29.63
CA GLN A 62 7.18 -6.80 28.57
C GLN A 62 6.36 -6.26 27.41
N GLU A 63 6.81 -5.14 26.85
CA GLU A 63 6.29 -4.58 25.61
C GLU A 63 7.44 -4.42 24.61
N LEU A 64 7.21 -4.88 23.38
CA LEU A 64 8.16 -4.75 22.29
C LEU A 64 7.62 -3.76 21.26
N VAL A 65 8.43 -2.76 20.94
CA VAL A 65 8.06 -1.66 20.04
C VAL A 65 9.07 -1.58 18.91
N LEU A 66 8.57 -1.49 17.68
CA LEU A 66 9.37 -1.20 16.48
C LEU A 66 9.35 0.30 16.23
N VAL A 67 10.53 0.90 16.09
CA VAL A 67 10.69 2.33 15.85
C VAL A 67 11.37 2.56 14.51
N LYS A 68 10.73 3.35 13.64
CA LYS A 68 11.17 3.68 12.29
C LYS A 68 11.55 5.17 12.20
N PHE A 69 12.76 5.43 11.71
CA PHE A 69 13.26 6.76 11.35
C PHE A 69 13.61 6.80 9.85
N MET A 70 13.64 7.99 9.27
CA MET A 70 14.19 8.19 7.92
C MET A 70 15.70 7.87 7.87
N LYS A 71 16.17 7.26 6.78
CA LYS A 71 17.59 6.97 6.50
C LYS A 71 18.12 7.87 5.38
N GLY A 72 19.44 7.92 5.21
CA GLY A 72 20.11 8.50 4.03
C GLY A 72 20.24 10.03 4.07
N SER A 73 21.13 10.58 3.22
CA SER A 73 21.41 12.01 3.11
C SER A 73 20.15 12.82 2.71
N PRO A 74 20.10 14.14 2.98
CA PRO A 74 19.01 14.97 2.49
C PRO A 74 18.79 14.83 0.98
N GLU A 75 19.86 14.71 0.20
CA GLU A 75 19.81 14.51 -1.25
C GLU A 75 19.18 13.16 -1.59
N PHE A 76 19.60 12.08 -0.92
CA PHE A 76 18.98 10.75 -1.07
C PHE A 76 17.49 10.77 -0.70
N ARG A 77 17.13 11.46 0.39
CA ARG A 77 15.73 11.59 0.84
C ARG A 77 14.88 12.37 -0.16
N GLU A 78 15.45 13.39 -0.81
CA GLU A 78 14.76 14.18 -1.81
C GLU A 78 14.58 13.42 -3.13
N SER A 79 15.63 12.71 -3.58
CA SER A 79 15.58 11.89 -4.81
C SER A 79 14.65 10.70 -4.66
N GLY A 80 14.69 10.03 -3.51
CA GLY A 80 13.83 8.88 -3.18
C GLY A 80 12.45 9.27 -2.66
N LYS A 81 12.11 10.56 -2.57
CA LYS A 81 10.82 11.05 -2.03
C LYS A 81 10.51 10.59 -0.60
N CYS A 82 11.54 10.31 0.20
CA CYS A 82 11.39 9.93 1.61
C CYS A 82 10.56 10.94 2.40
N TYR A 83 10.78 12.25 2.21
CA TYR A 83 10.03 13.26 2.95
C TYR A 83 8.53 13.18 2.67
N THR A 84 8.13 12.94 1.43
CA THR A 84 6.73 12.77 1.06
C THR A 84 6.17 11.47 1.62
N GLN A 85 6.89 10.36 1.42
CA GLN A 85 6.47 9.03 1.87
C GLN A 85 6.28 8.97 3.39
N PHE A 86 7.25 9.45 4.16
CA PHE A 86 7.16 9.47 5.63
C PHE A 86 6.16 10.50 6.15
N ALA A 87 5.97 11.64 5.48
CA ALA A 87 4.90 12.58 5.84
C ALA A 87 3.53 11.93 5.71
N ASN A 88 3.30 11.22 4.60
CA ASN A 88 2.07 10.50 4.32
C ASN A 88 1.87 9.30 5.28
N GLU A 89 2.91 8.50 5.53
CA GLU A 89 2.87 7.38 6.48
C GLU A 89 2.49 7.88 7.89
N VAL A 90 3.18 8.91 8.38
CA VAL A 90 2.87 9.52 9.69
C VAL A 90 1.47 10.11 9.72
N PHE A 91 1.02 10.76 8.65
CA PHE A 91 -0.32 11.33 8.55
C PHE A 91 -1.42 10.27 8.72
N VAL A 92 -1.24 9.04 8.19
CA VAL A 92 -2.21 7.96 8.41
C VAL A 92 -2.39 7.71 9.91
N TYR A 93 -1.29 7.50 10.62
CA TYR A 93 -1.31 7.16 12.04
C TYR A 93 -1.70 8.33 12.96
N ALA A 94 -1.31 9.56 12.61
CA ALA A 94 -1.50 10.73 13.45
C ALA A 94 -2.83 11.46 13.23
N GLU A 95 -3.41 11.38 12.03
CA GLU A 95 -4.58 12.19 11.64
C GLU A 95 -5.72 11.34 11.06
N LEU A 96 -5.44 10.45 10.09
CA LEU A 96 -6.49 9.71 9.38
C LEU A 96 -7.17 8.66 10.26
N LEU A 97 -6.39 7.77 10.90
CA LEU A 97 -6.95 6.73 11.76
C LEU A 97 -7.70 7.32 12.98
N PRO A 98 -7.19 8.36 13.67
CA PRO A 98 -7.97 9.06 14.68
C PRO A 98 -9.29 9.66 14.15
N ALA A 99 -9.32 10.16 12.91
CA ALA A 99 -10.56 10.63 12.29
C ALA A 99 -11.55 9.47 12.04
N TYR A 100 -11.07 8.29 11.65
CA TYR A 100 -11.89 7.08 11.56
C TYR A 100 -12.43 6.64 12.91
N GLU A 101 -11.62 6.68 13.98
CA GLU A 101 -12.08 6.39 15.34
C GLU A 101 -13.16 7.39 15.81
N ASN A 102 -12.96 8.67 15.53
CA ASN A 102 -13.95 9.71 15.84
C ASN A 102 -15.25 9.48 15.07
N LEU A 103 -15.18 9.14 13.78
CA LEU A 103 -16.38 8.80 12.99
C LEU A 103 -17.15 7.63 13.60
N LEU A 104 -16.46 6.56 14.03
CA LEU A 104 -17.10 5.43 14.71
C LEU A 104 -17.74 5.86 16.03
N ARG A 105 -17.04 6.67 16.83
CA ARG A 105 -17.54 7.16 18.12
C ARG A 105 -18.79 8.03 17.95
N ASP A 106 -18.78 8.96 17.00
CA ASP A 106 -19.93 9.81 16.67
C ASP A 106 -21.12 8.97 16.18
N SER A 107 -20.82 7.88 15.45
CA SER A 107 -21.80 6.88 15.00
C SER A 107 -22.20 5.89 16.09
N LYS A 108 -21.75 6.05 17.34
CA LYS A 108 -22.02 5.15 18.48
C LYS A 108 -21.62 3.69 18.19
N LEU A 109 -20.52 3.50 17.45
CA LEU A 109 -19.93 2.21 17.09
C LEU A 109 -18.63 1.96 17.85
N ASN A 110 -18.21 0.70 17.91
CA ASN A 110 -16.98 0.28 18.55
C ASN A 110 -15.75 0.73 17.73
N THR A 111 -14.80 1.41 18.36
CA THR A 111 -13.56 1.90 17.75
C THR A 111 -12.50 0.81 17.53
N GLU A 112 -12.68 -0.39 18.14
CA GLU A 112 -11.78 -1.54 17.95
C GLU A 112 -11.59 -1.93 16.48
N LEU A 113 -12.54 -1.58 15.60
CA LEU A 113 -12.39 -1.79 14.15
C LEU A 113 -11.12 -1.10 13.61
N VAL A 114 -10.81 0.12 14.05
CA VAL A 114 -9.61 0.85 13.62
C VAL A 114 -8.35 0.26 14.25
N GLU A 115 -8.43 -0.17 15.51
CA GLU A 115 -7.34 -0.88 16.19
C GLU A 115 -7.00 -2.24 15.52
N GLN A 116 -7.94 -2.79 14.75
CA GLN A 116 -7.74 -3.99 13.96
C GLN A 116 -7.10 -3.74 12.59
N PHE A 117 -7.00 -2.48 12.13
CA PHE A 117 -6.34 -2.17 10.86
C PHE A 117 -4.82 -2.22 10.97
N VAL A 118 -4.24 -1.73 12.06
CA VAL A 118 -2.80 -1.50 12.19
C VAL A 118 -2.25 -1.98 13.54
N PRO A 119 -0.94 -2.22 13.67
CA PRO A 119 -0.33 -2.36 14.99
C PRO A 119 -0.61 -1.12 15.83
N ARG A 120 -0.68 -1.30 17.16
CA ARG A 120 -0.87 -0.18 18.08
C ARG A 120 0.20 0.89 17.86
N VAL A 121 -0.24 2.14 17.76
CA VAL A 121 0.61 3.31 17.57
C VAL A 121 0.97 3.91 18.93
N TYR A 122 2.26 4.11 19.19
CA TYR A 122 2.76 4.81 20.37
C TYR A 122 3.22 6.23 20.05
N CYS A 123 3.74 6.45 18.84
CA CYS A 123 4.22 7.75 18.40
C CYS A 123 4.18 7.83 16.88
N ALA A 124 3.69 8.93 16.33
CA ALA A 124 3.76 9.24 14.90
C ALA A 124 4.01 10.76 14.78
N LYS A 125 5.24 11.15 14.42
CA LYS A 125 5.66 12.55 14.33
C LYS A 125 6.45 12.76 13.03
N PHE A 126 6.20 13.88 12.36
CA PHE A 126 6.94 14.30 11.16
C PHE A 126 7.18 15.82 11.21
N GLY A 127 8.37 16.26 10.80
CA GLY A 127 8.73 17.68 10.72
C GLY A 127 10.02 17.99 11.47
N LEU A 128 10.15 19.22 11.97
CA LEU A 128 11.30 19.59 12.82
C LEU A 128 11.08 19.06 14.22
N ILE A 129 11.79 17.99 14.57
CA ILE A 129 11.66 17.31 15.85
C ILE A 129 12.80 17.76 16.76
N LYS A 130 12.45 18.40 17.87
CA LYS A 130 13.42 18.89 18.86
C LYS A 130 14.37 17.77 19.29
N ASP A 131 15.66 18.07 19.32
CA ASP A 131 16.75 17.17 19.72
C ASP A 131 16.90 15.92 18.84
N LEU A 132 16.27 15.91 17.65
CA LEU A 132 16.43 14.88 16.62
C LEU A 132 16.96 15.53 15.34
N GLY A 133 18.17 16.07 15.40
CA GLY A 133 18.80 16.78 14.29
C GLY A 133 18.17 18.14 13.95
N GLU A 134 18.69 18.78 12.90
CA GLU A 134 18.30 20.14 12.47
C GLU A 134 17.41 20.15 11.20
N ALA A 135 17.16 18.98 10.63
CA ALA A 135 16.37 18.80 9.41
C ALA A 135 14.98 18.25 9.74
N ARG A 136 14.10 18.15 8.73
CA ARG A 136 12.86 17.40 8.89
C ARG A 136 13.19 15.92 9.15
N GLU A 137 12.60 15.37 10.19
CA GLU A 137 12.74 13.98 10.59
C GLU A 137 11.35 13.35 10.81
N SER A 138 11.32 12.03 10.92
CA SER A 138 10.14 11.25 11.26
C SER A 138 10.42 10.34 12.46
N VAL A 139 9.43 10.16 13.31
CA VAL A 139 9.44 9.16 14.38
C VAL A 139 8.14 8.40 14.32
N LEU A 140 8.22 7.12 13.99
CA LEU A 140 7.07 6.22 14.01
C LEU A 140 7.38 5.06 14.96
N ALA A 141 6.61 4.91 16.02
CA ALA A 141 6.75 3.84 17.01
C ALA A 141 5.46 3.01 17.05
N LEU A 142 5.57 1.74 16.67
CA LEU A 142 4.47 0.79 16.53
C LEU A 142 4.73 -0.44 17.39
N GLN A 143 3.67 -1.07 17.91
CA GLN A 143 3.80 -2.36 18.58
C GLN A 143 4.43 -3.39 17.64
N HIS A 144 5.45 -4.08 18.12
CA HIS A 144 6.03 -5.19 17.40
C HIS A 144 5.14 -6.42 17.58
N LEU A 145 4.51 -6.89 16.49
CA LEU A 145 3.52 -7.97 16.57
C LEU A 145 4.11 -9.39 16.43
N GLN A 146 5.39 -9.54 16.10
CA GLN A 146 6.03 -10.84 15.95
C GLN A 146 5.96 -11.69 17.25
N PRO A 147 6.16 -11.14 18.46
CA PRO A 147 5.95 -11.88 19.70
C PRO A 147 4.49 -12.35 19.92
N LYS A 148 3.53 -11.71 19.25
CA LYS A 148 2.12 -12.10 19.25
C LYS A 148 1.76 -13.08 18.13
N GLY A 149 2.76 -13.69 17.47
CA GLY A 149 2.53 -14.69 16.42
C GLY A 149 2.27 -14.13 15.02
N PHE A 150 2.19 -12.80 14.86
CA PHE A 150 1.99 -12.18 13.55
C PHE A 150 3.26 -12.26 12.69
N LYS A 151 3.10 -12.59 11.40
CA LYS A 151 4.21 -12.76 10.45
C LYS A 151 3.87 -12.17 9.08
N LEU A 152 4.89 -11.72 8.36
CA LEU A 152 4.75 -11.33 6.95
C LEU A 152 4.35 -12.54 6.09
N GLY A 153 3.68 -12.28 4.96
CA GLY A 153 3.35 -13.29 3.98
C GLY A 153 4.62 -13.96 3.41
N PRO A 154 4.84 -15.28 3.61
CA PRO A 154 6.14 -15.91 3.37
C PRO A 154 6.41 -16.27 1.90
N ARG A 155 5.42 -16.13 1.00
CA ARG A 155 5.45 -16.64 -0.38
C ARG A 155 4.97 -15.57 -1.36
N LEU A 156 5.50 -15.59 -2.59
CA LEU A 156 5.03 -14.75 -3.68
C LEU A 156 3.51 -14.87 -3.89
N THR A 157 3.00 -16.10 -3.88
CA THR A 157 1.58 -16.43 -3.97
C THR A 157 1.00 -16.78 -2.61
N LEU A 158 -0.18 -16.24 -2.31
CA LEU A 158 -0.89 -16.45 -1.06
C LEU A 158 -1.95 -17.53 -1.19
N ARG A 159 -2.28 -18.15 -0.05
CA ARG A 159 -3.43 -19.05 0.05
C ARG A 159 -4.74 -18.26 -0.02
N LEU A 160 -5.84 -18.93 -0.34
CA LEU A 160 -7.14 -18.27 -0.46
C LEU A 160 -7.61 -17.61 0.86
N ASP A 161 -7.37 -18.24 2.01
CA ASP A 161 -7.72 -17.67 3.32
C ASP A 161 -6.92 -16.40 3.64
N GLN A 162 -5.65 -16.34 3.21
CA GLN A 162 -4.82 -15.13 3.33
C GLN A 162 -5.31 -14.01 2.40
N LEU A 163 -5.69 -14.33 1.16
CA LEU A 163 -6.25 -13.37 0.21
C LEU A 163 -7.60 -12.81 0.71
N GLU A 164 -8.45 -13.68 1.27
CA GLU A 164 -9.73 -13.27 1.88
C GLU A 164 -9.51 -12.39 3.11
N ALA A 165 -8.49 -12.66 3.94
CA ALA A 165 -8.12 -11.80 5.06
C ALA A 165 -7.63 -10.42 4.59
N MET A 166 -6.93 -10.33 3.46
CA MET A 166 -6.58 -9.03 2.87
C MET A 166 -7.83 -8.24 2.46
N CYS A 167 -8.84 -8.90 1.89
CA CYS A 167 -10.14 -8.27 1.63
C CYS A 167 -10.85 -7.83 2.92
N SER A 168 -10.77 -8.60 4.01
CA SER A 168 -11.46 -8.30 5.27
C SER A 168 -10.91 -7.08 6.01
N VAL A 169 -9.66 -6.69 5.77
CA VAL A 169 -9.10 -5.44 6.33
C VAL A 169 -9.24 -4.27 5.37
N LEU A 170 -9.04 -4.49 4.06
CA LEU A 170 -9.07 -3.43 3.06
C LEU A 170 -10.48 -2.89 2.81
N GLY A 171 -11.49 -3.76 2.79
CA GLY A 171 -12.88 -3.37 2.56
C GLY A 171 -13.39 -2.35 3.59
N PRO A 172 -13.31 -2.66 4.91
CA PRO A 172 -13.70 -1.72 5.95
C PRO A 172 -12.84 -0.45 5.95
N TYR A 173 -11.53 -0.56 5.72
CA TYR A 173 -10.64 0.61 5.63
C TYR A 173 -11.11 1.61 4.54
N HIS A 174 -11.39 1.13 3.33
CA HIS A 174 -11.93 1.99 2.26
C HIS A 174 -13.32 2.53 2.57
N ALA A 175 -14.19 1.71 3.18
CA ALA A 175 -15.53 2.11 3.60
C ALA A 175 -15.51 3.28 4.59
N MET A 176 -14.54 3.32 5.51
CA MET A 176 -14.38 4.42 6.46
C MET A 176 -14.14 5.76 5.74
N GLY A 177 -13.34 5.78 4.68
CA GLY A 177 -13.14 7.00 3.88
C GLY A 177 -14.37 7.42 3.07
N TYR A 178 -15.13 6.46 2.52
CA TYR A 178 -16.43 6.76 1.89
C TYR A 178 -17.43 7.33 2.90
N ALA A 179 -17.49 6.75 4.11
CA ALA A 179 -18.36 7.20 5.17
C ALA A 179 -17.96 8.60 5.67
N LEU A 180 -16.67 8.91 5.81
CA LEU A 180 -16.21 10.27 6.10
C LEU A 180 -16.70 11.27 5.05
N ARG A 181 -16.59 10.92 3.76
CA ARG A 181 -17.05 11.80 2.67
C ARG A 181 -18.55 12.09 2.74
N ILE A 182 -19.35 11.10 3.14
CA ILE A 182 -20.82 11.23 3.22
C ILE A 182 -21.25 11.95 4.50
N LEU A 183 -20.72 11.53 5.65
CA LEU A 183 -21.20 11.94 6.97
C LEU A 183 -20.45 13.16 7.53
N GLN A 184 -19.17 13.32 7.17
CA GLN A 184 -18.30 14.39 7.67
C GLN A 184 -17.47 15.03 6.54
N PRO A 185 -18.11 15.59 5.47
CA PRO A 185 -17.42 16.04 4.26
C PRO A 185 -16.35 17.13 4.51
N GLN A 186 -16.53 17.98 5.52
CA GLN A 186 -15.53 18.99 5.88
C GLN A 186 -14.26 18.35 6.49
N VAL A 187 -14.42 17.28 7.27
CA VAL A 187 -13.30 16.53 7.85
C VAL A 187 -12.57 15.79 6.73
N GLU A 188 -13.32 15.14 5.84
CA GLU A 188 -12.75 14.48 4.66
C GLU A 188 -11.93 15.45 3.80
N GLN A 189 -12.48 16.63 3.47
CA GLN A 189 -11.80 17.63 2.66
C GLN A 189 -10.51 18.12 3.32
N ARG A 190 -10.53 18.39 4.63
CA ARG A 190 -9.35 18.77 5.41
C ARG A 190 -8.28 17.68 5.38
N LEU A 191 -8.66 16.42 5.54
CA LEU A 191 -7.73 15.29 5.50
C LEU A 191 -7.15 15.11 4.09
N ARG A 192 -7.99 15.19 3.05
CA ARG A 192 -7.58 15.09 1.65
C ARG A 192 -6.55 16.16 1.26
N GLN A 193 -6.70 17.39 1.77
CA GLN A 193 -5.75 18.49 1.52
C GLN A 193 -4.38 18.29 2.19
N GLN A 194 -4.29 17.43 3.21
CA GLN A 194 -3.03 17.14 3.90
C GLN A 194 -2.26 15.98 3.28
N VAL A 195 -2.90 15.16 2.42
CA VAL A 195 -2.22 14.11 1.67
C VAL A 195 -1.25 14.75 0.68
N VAL A 196 0.04 14.47 0.83
CA VAL A 196 1.05 14.99 -0.08
C VAL A 196 1.05 14.14 -1.36
N PRO A 197 0.84 14.74 -2.56
CA PRO A 197 0.76 13.97 -3.78
C PRO A 197 2.05 13.22 -4.13
N LEU A 198 1.91 11.97 -4.58
CA LEU A 198 2.97 11.15 -5.17
C LEU A 198 2.67 10.92 -6.67
N PRO A 199 2.90 11.91 -7.54
CA PRO A 199 2.58 11.75 -8.96
C PRO A 199 3.54 10.77 -9.64
N PHE A 200 3.09 10.11 -10.71
CA PHE A 200 3.94 9.28 -11.57
C PHE A 200 4.63 10.11 -12.67
N VAL A 201 4.09 11.29 -12.96
CA VAL A 201 4.63 12.27 -13.91
C VAL A 201 5.11 13.51 -13.15
N PHE A 202 6.34 13.95 -13.42
CA PHE A 202 6.94 15.12 -12.80
C PHE A 202 7.24 16.20 -13.84
N GLU A 203 7.55 17.41 -13.36
CA GLU A 203 8.00 18.51 -14.19
C GLU A 203 9.29 18.16 -14.96
N ALA A 204 9.48 18.81 -16.12
CA ALA A 204 10.67 18.62 -16.94
C ALA A 204 11.95 18.93 -16.13
N ASN A 205 12.96 18.07 -16.27
CA ASN A 205 14.26 18.11 -15.57
C ASN A 205 14.26 17.65 -14.09
N VAL A 206 13.12 17.21 -13.54
CA VAL A 206 13.11 16.50 -12.26
C VAL A 206 13.38 15.01 -12.52
N PRO A 207 14.39 14.39 -11.90
CA PRO A 207 14.61 12.95 -12.01
C PRO A 207 13.34 12.18 -11.62
N ASN A 208 12.83 11.37 -12.55
CA ASN A 208 11.64 10.56 -12.35
C ASN A 208 12.02 9.07 -12.33
N ILE A 209 12.11 8.50 -11.13
CA ILE A 209 12.44 7.09 -10.94
C ILE A 209 11.43 6.20 -11.67
N TYR A 210 10.13 6.48 -11.54
CA TYR A 210 9.08 5.72 -12.21
C TYR A 210 9.22 5.73 -13.73
N ALA A 211 9.60 6.86 -14.34
CA ALA A 211 9.79 6.92 -15.78
C ALA A 211 10.86 5.94 -16.26
N VAL A 212 11.98 5.81 -15.55
CA VAL A 212 13.03 4.83 -15.88
C VAL A 212 12.52 3.40 -15.75
N LEU A 213 11.91 3.08 -14.61
CA LEU A 213 11.47 1.72 -14.29
C LEU A 213 10.40 1.23 -15.27
N TYR A 214 9.39 2.05 -15.56
CA TYR A 214 8.31 1.67 -16.47
C TYR A 214 8.71 1.76 -17.94
N ARG A 215 9.68 2.60 -18.32
CA ARG A 215 10.28 2.57 -19.66
C ARG A 215 10.95 1.23 -19.92
N ILE A 216 11.77 0.75 -18.98
CA ILE A 216 12.40 -0.57 -19.05
C ILE A 216 11.34 -1.68 -19.09
N ALA A 217 10.31 -1.60 -18.24
CA ALA A 217 9.24 -2.59 -18.21
C ALA A 217 8.53 -2.71 -19.57
N PHE A 218 8.28 -1.58 -20.24
CA PHE A 218 7.70 -1.55 -21.58
C PHE A 218 8.67 -2.05 -22.66
N ASP A 219 9.93 -1.64 -22.63
CA ASP A 219 10.97 -2.14 -23.55
C ASP A 219 11.02 -3.66 -23.48
N ARG A 220 11.10 -4.19 -22.27
CA ARG A 220 11.14 -5.63 -22.00
C ARG A 220 9.90 -6.35 -22.54
N PHE A 221 8.71 -5.84 -22.22
CA PHE A 221 7.46 -6.45 -22.66
C PHE A 221 7.35 -6.49 -24.19
N TYR A 222 7.62 -5.36 -24.85
CA TYR A 222 7.46 -5.24 -26.30
C TYR A 222 8.57 -5.93 -27.08
N GLU A 223 9.82 -5.94 -26.60
CA GLU A 223 10.90 -6.73 -27.21
C GLU A 223 10.55 -8.22 -27.21
N PHE A 224 10.08 -8.74 -26.07
CA PHE A 224 9.63 -10.14 -25.97
C PHE A 224 8.41 -10.41 -26.87
N TYR A 225 7.41 -9.53 -26.83
CA TYR A 225 6.21 -9.67 -27.65
C TYR A 225 6.55 -9.69 -29.14
N ASP A 226 7.41 -8.80 -29.62
CA ASP A 226 7.80 -8.74 -31.03
C ASP A 226 8.61 -9.97 -31.45
N ARG A 227 9.52 -10.44 -30.59
CA ARG A 227 10.33 -11.65 -30.84
C ARG A 227 9.50 -12.94 -30.87
N CYS A 228 8.46 -13.03 -30.04
CA CYS A 228 7.70 -14.26 -29.83
C CYS A 228 6.25 -14.19 -30.33
N ARG A 229 5.85 -13.15 -31.07
CA ARG A 229 4.47 -12.85 -31.45
C ARG A 229 3.72 -14.04 -32.04
N ASP A 230 4.30 -14.72 -33.02
CA ASP A 230 3.68 -15.84 -33.73
C ASP A 230 3.51 -17.09 -32.85
N GLN A 231 4.27 -17.20 -31.76
CA GLN A 231 4.17 -18.29 -30.78
C GLN A 231 3.18 -17.95 -29.65
N LEU A 232 3.04 -16.67 -29.33
CA LEU A 232 2.22 -16.19 -28.22
C LEU A 232 0.74 -16.09 -28.59
N LEU A 233 0.44 -15.70 -29.84
CA LEU A 233 -0.90 -15.42 -30.33
C LEU A 233 -1.46 -16.57 -31.17
N GLN A 234 -2.70 -16.93 -30.90
CA GLN A 234 -3.50 -17.80 -31.77
C GLN A 234 -4.13 -16.98 -32.90
N PRO A 235 -4.42 -17.57 -34.09
CA PRO A 235 -4.99 -16.83 -35.23
C PRO A 235 -6.28 -16.05 -34.91
N GLN A 236 -7.09 -16.55 -33.98
CA GLN A 236 -8.33 -15.91 -33.53
C GLN A 236 -8.15 -14.77 -32.51
N GLU A 237 -6.95 -14.55 -31.96
CA GLU A 237 -6.66 -13.54 -30.94
C GLU A 237 -6.39 -12.13 -31.53
N GLN A 238 -6.96 -11.81 -32.70
CA GLN A 238 -6.74 -10.52 -33.37
C GLN A 238 -7.08 -9.33 -32.46
N ARG A 239 -8.21 -9.38 -31.74
CA ARG A 239 -8.63 -8.31 -30.82
C ARG A 239 -7.64 -8.09 -29.67
N PHE A 240 -6.97 -9.15 -29.21
CA PHE A 240 -5.98 -9.07 -28.16
C PHE A 240 -4.69 -8.41 -28.68
N ALA A 241 -4.23 -8.82 -29.87
CA ALA A 241 -3.11 -8.18 -30.54
C ALA A 241 -3.36 -6.68 -30.76
N GLU A 242 -4.56 -6.30 -31.22
CA GLU A 242 -4.96 -4.90 -31.37
C GLU A 242 -4.96 -4.14 -30.03
N ALA A 243 -5.33 -4.78 -28.93
CA ALA A 243 -5.28 -4.16 -27.60
C ALA A 243 -3.84 -3.88 -27.14
N ILE A 244 -2.90 -4.81 -27.38
CA ILE A 244 -1.47 -4.62 -27.11
C ILE A 244 -0.90 -3.47 -27.94
N GLU A 245 -1.28 -3.38 -29.22
CA GLU A 245 -0.80 -2.29 -30.09
C GLU A 245 -1.44 -0.94 -29.75
N ARG A 246 -2.69 -0.89 -29.28
CA ARG A 246 -3.28 0.35 -28.74
C ARG A 246 -2.53 0.83 -27.50
N LEU A 247 -2.21 -0.07 -26.57
CA LEU A 247 -1.38 0.24 -25.41
C LEU A 247 -0.01 0.80 -25.86
N ARG A 248 0.61 0.18 -26.88
CA ARG A 248 1.91 0.61 -27.42
C ARG A 248 1.81 2.02 -27.99
N ALA A 249 0.86 2.22 -28.90
CA ALA A 249 0.69 3.48 -29.62
C ALA A 249 0.44 4.67 -28.69
N ARG A 250 -0.23 4.44 -27.57
CA ARG A 250 -0.61 5.50 -26.63
C ARG A 250 0.43 5.76 -25.54
N TYR A 251 1.06 4.70 -25.01
CA TYR A 251 1.83 4.80 -23.77
C TYR A 251 3.26 4.32 -23.89
N PHE A 252 3.73 3.83 -25.05
CA PHE A 252 5.10 3.31 -25.16
C PHE A 252 6.14 4.34 -24.76
N GLU A 253 6.11 5.53 -25.35
CA GLU A 253 7.11 6.59 -25.07
C GLU A 253 7.10 7.05 -23.60
N GLN A 254 5.91 7.16 -22.99
CA GLN A 254 5.75 7.60 -21.60
C GLN A 254 4.76 6.71 -20.83
N PRO A 255 5.18 5.51 -20.40
CA PRO A 255 4.28 4.55 -19.74
C PRO A 255 3.67 5.08 -18.44
N VAL A 256 4.38 5.98 -17.76
CA VAL A 256 3.94 6.62 -16.51
C VAL A 256 2.70 7.51 -16.68
N GLU A 257 2.39 7.98 -17.89
CA GLU A 257 1.15 8.73 -18.14
C GLU A 257 -0.10 7.88 -17.91
N LEU A 258 -0.03 6.57 -18.15
CA LEU A 258 -1.14 5.66 -17.86
C LEU A 258 -1.37 5.54 -16.34
N LEU A 259 -0.29 5.38 -15.57
CA LEU A 259 -0.35 5.33 -14.11
C LEU A 259 -0.89 6.64 -13.53
N GLU A 260 -0.41 7.78 -14.04
CA GLU A 260 -0.88 9.10 -13.61
C GLU A 260 -2.34 9.35 -13.96
N ARG A 261 -2.78 8.91 -15.15
CA ARG A 261 -4.19 8.96 -15.54
C ARG A 261 -5.04 8.11 -14.60
N ILE A 262 -4.63 6.88 -14.29
CA ILE A 262 -5.39 6.03 -13.35
C ILE A 262 -5.46 6.68 -11.97
N ARG A 263 -4.34 7.24 -11.49
CA ARG A 263 -4.25 7.93 -10.19
C ARG A 263 -5.18 9.14 -10.09
N THR A 264 -5.38 9.88 -11.18
CA THR A 264 -6.05 11.19 -11.14
C THR A 264 -7.47 11.17 -11.68
N ALA A 265 -7.79 10.34 -12.68
CA ALA A 265 -9.07 10.41 -13.39
C ALA A 265 -10.29 10.12 -12.49
N ALA A 266 -10.18 9.23 -11.51
CA ALA A 266 -11.26 8.96 -10.56
C ALA A 266 -11.43 10.06 -9.50
N CYS A 267 -10.45 10.95 -9.34
CA CYS A 267 -10.48 12.05 -8.36
C CYS A 267 -11.13 13.32 -8.91
N ASP A 268 -11.37 13.39 -10.22
CA ASP A 268 -12.10 14.47 -10.86
C ASP A 268 -13.58 14.41 -10.44
N GLU A 269 -14.00 15.38 -9.62
CA GLU A 269 -15.35 15.45 -9.04
C GLU A 269 -16.44 15.67 -10.09
N THR A 270 -16.08 16.03 -11.32
CA THR A 270 -17.03 16.09 -12.43
C THR A 270 -17.38 14.71 -12.99
N GLN A 271 -16.60 13.67 -12.67
CA GLN A 271 -16.88 12.31 -13.09
C GLN A 271 -18.00 11.70 -12.24
N PRO A 272 -19.01 11.05 -12.86
CA PRO A 272 -20.10 10.42 -12.13
C PRO A 272 -19.64 9.41 -11.09
N GLU A 273 -18.54 8.70 -11.33
CA GLU A 273 -18.02 7.62 -10.48
C GLU A 273 -16.96 8.10 -9.46
N SER A 274 -16.79 9.42 -9.31
CA SER A 274 -15.77 10.00 -8.42
C SER A 274 -15.96 9.65 -6.94
N TYR A 275 -17.13 9.12 -6.57
CA TYR A 275 -17.43 8.61 -5.23
C TYR A 275 -16.67 7.31 -4.87
N PHE A 276 -16.06 6.61 -5.84
CA PHE A 276 -15.17 5.47 -5.56
C PHE A 276 -13.71 5.87 -5.24
N SER A 277 -13.44 7.17 -5.08
CA SER A 277 -12.16 7.66 -4.59
C SER A 277 -12.17 7.80 -3.07
N THR A 278 -11.10 7.33 -2.42
CA THR A 278 -10.94 7.34 -0.96
C THR A 278 -9.46 7.36 -0.59
N PHE A 279 -9.16 7.37 0.71
CA PHE A 279 -7.80 7.20 1.23
C PHE A 279 -7.38 5.74 1.09
N LEU A 280 -6.33 5.51 0.31
CA LEU A 280 -5.79 4.20 0.00
C LEU A 280 -4.66 3.82 0.96
N HIS A 281 -4.24 2.56 0.93
CA HIS A 281 -2.90 2.20 1.40
C HIS A 281 -1.84 2.64 0.38
N GLY A 282 -2.14 2.48 -0.91
CA GLY A 282 -1.30 2.87 -2.06
C GLY A 282 -0.21 1.88 -2.44
N ASP A 283 0.25 1.06 -1.48
CA ASP A 283 1.16 -0.09 -1.68
C ASP A 283 0.62 -1.35 -0.96
N PHE A 284 -0.68 -1.64 -1.11
CA PHE A 284 -1.30 -2.78 -0.43
C PHE A 284 -0.84 -4.13 -1.02
N ASN A 285 0.10 -4.80 -0.35
CA ASN A 285 0.68 -6.06 -0.81
C ASN A 285 1.08 -6.98 0.37
N ARG A 286 1.39 -8.25 0.12
CA ARG A 286 1.72 -9.24 1.18
C ARG A 286 2.90 -8.85 2.08
N ASN A 287 3.82 -8.01 1.60
CA ASN A 287 4.98 -7.52 2.35
C ASN A 287 4.63 -6.33 3.27
N ASN A 288 3.42 -5.77 3.12
CA ASN A 288 2.90 -4.65 3.92
C ASN A 288 1.68 -5.08 4.75
N VAL A 289 1.48 -6.39 4.91
CA VAL A 289 0.49 -6.96 5.84
C VAL A 289 1.10 -8.07 6.69
N LEU A 290 0.67 -8.13 7.94
CA LEU A 290 1.05 -9.15 8.91
C LEU A 290 -0.14 -10.07 9.16
N PHE A 291 0.04 -11.37 8.98
CA PHE A 291 -0.97 -12.39 9.25
C PHE A 291 -0.73 -13.05 10.61
N HIS A 292 -1.80 -13.32 11.33
CA HIS A 292 -1.84 -14.24 12.45
C HIS A 292 -2.59 -15.50 12.01
N GLU A 293 -2.05 -16.66 12.37
CA GLU A 293 -2.67 -17.95 12.11
C GLU A 293 -2.97 -18.62 13.46
N ASN A 294 -4.15 -19.22 13.55
CA ASN A 294 -4.54 -20.00 14.73
C ASN A 294 -3.79 -21.35 14.78
N GLU A 295 -4.06 -22.14 15.82
CA GLU A 295 -3.44 -23.47 16.00
C GLU A 295 -3.73 -24.45 14.85
N GLU A 296 -4.78 -24.24 14.08
CA GLU A 296 -5.15 -25.05 12.89
C GLU A 296 -4.46 -24.54 11.60
N GLY A 297 -3.65 -23.48 11.67
CA GLY A 297 -2.99 -22.87 10.53
C GLY A 297 -3.90 -22.02 9.63
N ARG A 298 -5.10 -21.65 10.10
CA ARG A 298 -6.01 -20.74 9.40
C ARG A 298 -5.78 -19.30 9.85
N VAL A 299 -5.86 -18.36 8.91
CA VAL A 299 -5.77 -16.93 9.24
C VAL A 299 -6.96 -16.50 10.09
N ASP A 300 -6.68 -15.90 11.23
CA ASP A 300 -7.66 -15.32 12.16
C ASP A 300 -7.32 -13.86 12.56
N GLY A 301 -6.22 -13.32 12.03
CA GLY A 301 -5.85 -11.92 12.22
C GLY A 301 -5.01 -11.36 11.08
N ILE A 302 -5.20 -10.08 10.77
CA ILE A 302 -4.39 -9.34 9.81
C ILE A 302 -4.15 -7.91 10.30
N ARG A 303 -2.97 -7.34 10.01
CA ARG A 303 -2.63 -5.93 10.27
C ARG A 303 -1.87 -5.34 9.09
N MET A 304 -2.27 -4.14 8.65
CA MET A 304 -1.57 -3.34 7.66
C MET A 304 -0.42 -2.57 8.31
N ILE A 305 0.67 -2.42 7.57
CA ILE A 305 1.86 -1.64 7.95
C ILE A 305 2.38 -0.90 6.72
N ASP A 306 3.16 0.15 6.93
CA ASP A 306 3.88 0.86 5.86
C ASP A 306 2.97 1.60 4.85
N PHE A 307 2.38 2.72 5.30
CA PHE A 307 1.51 3.57 4.48
C PHE A 307 2.27 4.65 3.69
N GLN A 308 3.53 4.39 3.34
CA GLN A 308 4.39 5.37 2.65
C GLN A 308 3.84 5.84 1.30
N GLU A 309 3.15 4.96 0.60
CA GLU A 309 2.57 5.23 -0.71
C GLU A 309 1.11 5.71 -0.64
N LEU A 310 0.61 6.11 0.54
CA LEU A 310 -0.75 6.64 0.73
C LEU A 310 -1.11 7.62 -0.39
N ARG A 311 -2.28 7.39 -0.98
CA ARG A 311 -2.89 8.21 -2.02
C ARG A 311 -4.36 8.43 -1.70
N TYR A 312 -4.89 9.59 -2.09
CA TYR A 312 -6.33 9.73 -2.27
C TYR A 312 -6.66 9.46 -3.74
N SER A 313 -7.26 8.30 -4.02
CA SER A 313 -7.52 7.85 -5.39
C SER A 313 -8.55 6.70 -5.44
N THR A 314 -8.74 6.13 -6.63
CA THR A 314 -9.60 4.96 -6.86
C THR A 314 -9.13 3.73 -6.08
N THR A 315 -10.06 3.05 -5.41
CA THR A 315 -9.77 1.78 -4.71
C THR A 315 -9.24 0.67 -5.63
N ALA A 316 -9.41 0.80 -6.94
CA ALA A 316 -8.84 -0.14 -7.91
C ALA A 316 -7.31 -0.22 -7.86
N ILE A 317 -6.61 0.82 -7.38
CA ILE A 317 -5.15 0.81 -7.20
C ILE A 317 -4.74 -0.27 -6.20
N ASP A 318 -5.24 -0.22 -4.98
CA ASP A 318 -4.93 -1.22 -3.94
C ASP A 318 -5.41 -2.60 -4.36
N ILE A 319 -6.66 -2.70 -4.85
CA ILE A 319 -7.28 -3.97 -5.18
C ILE A 319 -6.55 -4.67 -6.34
N SER A 320 -6.32 -3.99 -7.46
CA SER A 320 -5.69 -4.62 -8.62
C SER A 320 -4.23 -4.98 -8.35
N PHE A 321 -3.52 -4.16 -7.57
CA PHE A 321 -2.13 -4.43 -7.20
C PHE A 321 -2.01 -5.72 -6.39
N PHE A 322 -2.74 -5.84 -5.26
CA PHE A 322 -2.60 -7.05 -4.45
C PHE A 322 -3.14 -8.29 -5.18
N LEU A 323 -4.22 -8.15 -5.96
CA LEU A 323 -4.79 -9.26 -6.70
C LEU A 323 -3.77 -9.83 -7.70
N TYR A 324 -3.12 -8.99 -8.52
CA TYR A 324 -2.15 -9.49 -9.50
C TYR A 324 -0.84 -9.97 -8.88
N MET A 325 -0.39 -9.35 -7.79
CA MET A 325 0.90 -9.69 -7.17
C MET A 325 0.88 -10.94 -6.29
N ASN A 326 -0.30 -11.32 -5.77
CA ASN A 326 -0.40 -12.37 -4.74
C ASN A 326 -1.25 -13.56 -5.17
N THR A 327 -2.01 -13.46 -6.26
CA THR A 327 -2.85 -14.56 -6.75
C THR A 327 -2.04 -15.48 -7.67
N PRO A 328 -2.11 -16.81 -7.49
CA PRO A 328 -1.53 -17.74 -8.45
C PRO A 328 -2.06 -17.52 -9.87
N ALA A 329 -1.26 -17.89 -10.87
CA ALA A 329 -1.71 -17.80 -12.27
C ALA A 329 -2.82 -18.82 -12.56
N GLU A 330 -2.76 -19.97 -11.89
CA GLU A 330 -3.76 -21.01 -11.94
C GLU A 330 -5.07 -20.51 -11.33
N ASN A 331 -6.18 -20.63 -12.07
CA ASN A 331 -7.51 -20.21 -11.65
C ASN A 331 -7.64 -18.72 -11.25
N ARG A 332 -6.72 -17.86 -11.72
CA ARG A 332 -6.70 -16.42 -11.41
C ARG A 332 -8.07 -15.75 -11.58
N ALA A 333 -8.76 -16.01 -12.69
CA ALA A 333 -10.06 -15.40 -12.98
C ALA A 333 -11.15 -15.80 -11.95
N GLU A 334 -11.18 -17.06 -11.53
CA GLU A 334 -12.12 -17.54 -10.51
C GLU A 334 -11.81 -16.91 -9.14
N ILE A 335 -10.52 -16.87 -8.77
CA ILE A 335 -10.09 -16.27 -7.51
C ILE A 335 -10.38 -14.77 -7.50
N PHE A 336 -10.08 -14.04 -8.57
CA PHE A 336 -10.42 -12.61 -8.69
C PHE A 336 -11.92 -12.37 -8.52
N ALA A 337 -12.76 -13.14 -9.22
CA ALA A 337 -14.21 -13.00 -9.09
C ALA A 337 -14.69 -13.23 -7.65
N LYS A 338 -14.12 -14.20 -6.94
CA LYS A 338 -14.42 -14.46 -5.52
C LYS A 338 -13.95 -13.31 -4.62
N LEU A 339 -12.72 -12.85 -4.79
CA LEU A 339 -12.11 -11.81 -3.95
C LEU A 339 -12.74 -10.44 -4.17
N LEU A 340 -13.12 -10.09 -5.40
CA LEU A 340 -13.85 -8.84 -5.68
C LEU A 340 -15.20 -8.81 -4.96
N ARG A 341 -15.92 -9.95 -4.94
CA ARG A 341 -17.17 -10.08 -4.16
C ARG A 341 -16.91 -10.00 -2.67
N SER A 342 -15.88 -10.69 -2.18
CA SER A 342 -15.50 -10.67 -0.76
C SER A 342 -15.14 -9.25 -0.29
N TYR A 343 -14.27 -8.56 -1.01
CA TYR A 343 -13.91 -7.16 -0.75
C TYR A 343 -15.15 -6.25 -0.76
N HIS A 344 -15.98 -6.35 -1.81
CA HIS A 344 -17.18 -5.50 -1.93
C HIS A 344 -18.15 -5.75 -0.78
N GLN A 345 -18.36 -7.00 -0.39
CA GLN A 345 -19.22 -7.35 0.74
C GLN A 345 -18.72 -6.71 2.03
N GLN A 346 -17.43 -6.82 2.35
CA GLN A 346 -16.84 -6.24 3.56
C GLN A 346 -16.92 -4.71 3.58
N MET A 347 -16.62 -4.08 2.44
CA MET A 347 -16.75 -2.64 2.24
C MET A 347 -18.21 -2.19 2.41
N HIS A 348 -19.14 -2.82 1.70
CA HIS A 348 -20.55 -2.44 1.67
C HIS A 348 -21.21 -2.63 3.05
N GLN A 349 -20.94 -3.75 3.74
CA GLN A 349 -21.48 -3.99 5.08
C GLN A 349 -20.99 -2.96 6.09
N THR A 350 -19.72 -2.57 6.01
CA THR A 350 -19.15 -1.53 6.89
C THR A 350 -19.79 -0.16 6.60
N LEU A 351 -19.92 0.20 5.32
CA LEU A 351 -20.55 1.45 4.90
C LEU A 351 -22.03 1.50 5.31
N GLU A 352 -22.79 0.44 5.05
CA GLU A 352 -24.19 0.31 5.44
C GLU A 352 -24.38 0.49 6.95
N LEU A 353 -23.56 -0.18 7.77
CA LEU A 353 -23.61 -0.05 9.22
C LEU A 353 -23.39 1.40 9.67
N LEU A 354 -22.40 2.09 9.12
CA LEU A 354 -22.12 3.49 9.42
C LEU A 354 -23.29 4.41 9.05
N LEU A 355 -23.85 4.25 7.85
CA LEU A 355 -24.97 5.07 7.39
C LEU A 355 -26.24 4.83 8.23
N GLN A 356 -26.58 3.58 8.55
CA GLN A 356 -27.74 3.22 9.38
C GLN A 356 -27.64 3.78 10.80
N ARG A 357 -26.43 3.84 11.36
CA ARG A 357 -26.22 4.42 12.70
C ARG A 357 -26.43 5.93 12.75
N ASN A 358 -26.42 6.59 11.61
CA ASN A 358 -26.61 8.03 11.46
C ASN A 358 -28.02 8.40 10.93
N HIS A 359 -29.03 7.58 11.22
CA HIS A 359 -30.44 7.79 10.81
C HIS A 359 -31.07 9.10 11.32
N GLU A 360 -30.49 9.73 12.35
CA GLU A 360 -30.89 11.07 12.81
C GLU A 360 -30.59 12.15 11.75
N THR A 361 -29.64 11.89 10.84
CA THR A 361 -29.20 12.80 9.77
C THR A 361 -29.59 12.31 8.36
N LEU A 362 -29.78 11.01 8.18
CA LEU A 362 -30.11 10.38 6.90
C LEU A 362 -31.40 9.57 7.02
N SER A 363 -32.36 9.82 6.12
CA SER A 363 -33.55 8.98 6.00
C SER A 363 -33.22 7.62 5.38
N GLU A 364 -34.07 6.60 5.60
CA GLU A 364 -33.91 5.29 4.95
C GLU A 364 -33.84 5.39 3.43
N GLU A 365 -34.60 6.29 2.81
CA GLU A 365 -34.56 6.53 1.37
C GLU A 365 -33.19 7.08 0.92
N GLN A 366 -32.61 8.02 1.69
CA GLN A 366 -31.27 8.56 1.42
C GLN A 366 -30.20 7.48 1.56
N ILE A 367 -30.28 6.65 2.61
CA ILE A 367 -29.34 5.54 2.84
C ILE A 367 -29.41 4.55 1.67
N ASN A 368 -30.61 4.10 1.29
CA ASN A 368 -30.80 3.18 0.17
C ASN A 368 -30.28 3.77 -1.14
N LYS A 369 -30.50 5.08 -1.36
CA LYS A 369 -29.97 5.77 -2.53
C LYS A 369 -28.44 5.79 -2.54
N LEU A 370 -27.81 6.16 -1.43
CA LEU A 370 -26.35 6.17 -1.31
C LEU A 370 -25.76 4.78 -1.53
N LEU A 371 -26.30 3.74 -0.86
CA LEU A 371 -25.83 2.36 -1.03
C LEU A 371 -26.02 1.84 -2.45
N SER A 372 -27.06 2.28 -3.17
CA SER A 372 -27.25 1.91 -4.59
C SER A 372 -26.11 2.40 -5.49
N ASP A 373 -25.48 3.53 -5.16
CA ASP A 373 -24.32 4.03 -5.89
C ASP A 373 -23.09 3.12 -5.68
N TYR A 374 -22.98 2.47 -4.51
CA TYR A 374 -21.93 1.49 -4.19
C TYR A 374 -22.34 0.03 -4.47
N SER A 375 -23.31 -0.22 -5.36
CA SER A 375 -23.69 -1.59 -5.74
C SER A 375 -22.52 -2.37 -6.38
N PHE A 376 -22.53 -3.70 -6.26
CA PHE A 376 -21.46 -4.54 -6.80
C PHE A 376 -21.22 -4.31 -8.29
N ALA A 377 -22.30 -4.17 -9.09
CA ALA A 377 -22.19 -3.94 -10.53
C ALA A 377 -21.45 -2.63 -10.87
N ARG A 378 -21.74 -1.54 -10.14
CA ARG A 378 -21.05 -0.25 -10.31
C ARG A 378 -19.60 -0.33 -9.85
N PHE A 379 -19.36 -0.99 -8.71
CA PHE A 379 -18.00 -1.25 -8.23
C PHE A 379 -17.18 -2.05 -9.26
N GLU A 380 -17.74 -3.12 -9.82
CA GLU A 380 -17.05 -3.98 -10.80
C GLU A 380 -16.74 -3.24 -12.09
N GLN A 381 -17.67 -2.42 -12.59
CA GLN A 381 -17.45 -1.53 -13.74
C GLN A 381 -16.37 -0.48 -13.47
N HIS A 382 -16.40 0.15 -12.30
CA HIS A 382 -15.37 1.11 -11.91
C HIS A 382 -14.01 0.42 -11.75
N PHE A 383 -13.97 -0.74 -11.11
CA PHE A 383 -12.75 -1.53 -10.95
C PHE A 383 -12.14 -1.89 -12.31
N SER A 384 -12.93 -2.42 -13.24
CA SER A 384 -12.42 -2.83 -14.57
C SER A 384 -11.76 -1.68 -15.33
N ARG A 385 -12.31 -0.46 -15.23
CA ARG A 385 -11.77 0.74 -15.86
C ARG A 385 -10.36 1.13 -15.39
N TYR A 386 -10.01 0.79 -14.15
CA TYR A 386 -8.75 1.21 -13.51
C TYR A 386 -7.82 0.04 -13.14
N ALA A 387 -8.27 -1.21 -13.26
CA ALA A 387 -7.57 -2.41 -12.82
C ALA A 387 -6.27 -2.72 -13.60
N PHE A 388 -6.04 -2.07 -14.75
CA PHE A 388 -4.75 -2.20 -15.45
C PHE A 388 -3.58 -1.60 -14.66
N TYR A 389 -3.83 -0.85 -13.58
CA TYR A 389 -2.81 -0.44 -12.63
C TYR A 389 -1.98 -1.63 -12.15
N GLY A 390 -2.63 -2.68 -11.62
CA GLY A 390 -1.92 -3.88 -11.15
C GLY A 390 -1.07 -4.57 -12.23
N VAL A 391 -1.51 -4.53 -13.49
CA VAL A 391 -0.74 -5.06 -14.64
C VAL A 391 0.56 -4.27 -14.82
N MET A 392 0.48 -2.94 -14.79
CA MET A 392 1.66 -2.07 -14.87
C MET A 392 2.64 -2.40 -13.77
N ILE A 393 2.16 -2.53 -12.52
CA ILE A 393 3.03 -2.88 -11.38
C ILE A 393 3.73 -4.23 -11.61
N CYS A 394 3.00 -5.25 -12.08
CA CYS A 394 3.59 -6.55 -12.40
C CYS A 394 4.63 -6.50 -13.53
N MET A 395 4.44 -5.68 -14.56
CA MET A 395 5.43 -5.53 -15.64
C MET A 395 6.81 -5.11 -15.09
N HIS A 396 6.82 -4.31 -14.01
CA HIS A 396 8.07 -3.89 -13.37
C HIS A 396 8.60 -4.91 -12.35
N PHE A 397 7.74 -5.41 -11.44
CA PHE A 397 8.21 -6.22 -10.30
C PHE A 397 8.32 -7.72 -10.57
N MET A 398 7.59 -8.29 -11.53
CA MET A 398 7.68 -9.74 -11.80
C MET A 398 9.10 -10.22 -12.12
N PRO A 399 9.91 -9.52 -12.93
CA PRO A 399 11.30 -9.91 -13.18
C PRO A 399 12.15 -9.96 -11.91
N TRP A 400 11.92 -9.06 -10.95
CA TRP A 400 12.62 -9.05 -9.66
C TRP A 400 12.19 -10.23 -8.78
N LEU A 401 10.89 -10.52 -8.74
CA LEU A 401 10.36 -11.61 -7.91
C LEU A 401 10.77 -13.00 -8.40
N LEU A 402 11.02 -13.15 -9.69
CA LEU A 402 11.50 -14.39 -10.31
C LEU A 402 13.03 -14.42 -10.48
N GLY A 403 13.71 -13.32 -10.16
CA GLY A 403 15.15 -13.17 -10.27
C GLY A 403 15.90 -13.99 -9.22
N SER A 404 17.18 -14.27 -9.48
CA SER A 404 18.04 -14.87 -8.48
C SER A 404 18.38 -13.85 -7.38
N GLU A 405 18.66 -14.31 -6.15
CA GLU A 405 19.07 -13.43 -5.05
C GLU A 405 20.30 -12.57 -5.43
N ALA A 406 21.23 -13.15 -6.20
CA ALA A 406 22.42 -12.45 -6.68
C ALA A 406 22.08 -11.32 -7.66
N ASP A 407 21.20 -11.58 -8.64
CA ASP A 407 20.75 -10.57 -9.59
C ASP A 407 19.98 -9.46 -8.89
N CYS A 408 19.07 -9.82 -7.98
CA CYS A 408 18.31 -8.85 -7.18
C CYS A 408 19.24 -7.97 -6.33
N ALA A 409 20.22 -8.56 -5.64
CA ALA A 409 21.19 -7.79 -4.85
C ALA A 409 22.03 -6.84 -5.72
N GLN A 410 22.46 -7.30 -6.90
CA GLN A 410 23.21 -6.46 -7.83
C GLN A 410 22.33 -5.34 -8.42
N LEU A 411 21.07 -5.64 -8.71
CA LEU A 411 20.11 -4.67 -9.25
C LEU A 411 19.75 -3.61 -8.21
N SER A 412 19.54 -4.00 -6.95
CA SER A 412 19.40 -3.09 -5.80
C SER A 412 20.60 -2.16 -5.65
N LYS A 413 21.83 -2.70 -5.74
CA LYS A 413 23.04 -1.88 -5.70
C LYS A 413 23.09 -0.88 -6.85
N LEU A 414 22.80 -1.32 -8.07
CA LEU A 414 22.79 -0.45 -9.26
C LEU A 414 21.70 0.62 -9.18
N PHE A 415 20.53 0.29 -8.63
CA PHE A 415 19.46 1.23 -8.39
C PHE A 415 19.92 2.39 -7.48
N GLU A 416 20.66 2.08 -6.42
CA GLU A 416 21.19 3.09 -5.50
C GLU A 416 22.34 3.92 -6.11
N THR A 417 23.20 3.30 -6.92
CA THR A 417 24.44 3.95 -7.38
C THR A 417 24.37 4.59 -8.76
N ASP A 418 23.66 3.98 -9.70
CA ASP A 418 23.62 4.40 -11.12
C ASP A 418 22.40 3.81 -11.87
N MET A 419 21.19 4.21 -11.46
CA MET A 419 19.95 3.70 -12.07
C MET A 419 19.73 4.12 -13.53
N HIS A 420 20.44 5.14 -14.01
CA HIS A 420 20.38 5.60 -15.39
C HIS A 420 21.46 4.96 -16.27
N GLY A 421 22.36 4.17 -15.67
CA GLY A 421 23.48 3.55 -16.35
C GLY A 421 23.08 2.35 -17.21
N PRO A 422 23.90 2.02 -18.23
CA PRO A 422 23.65 0.88 -19.12
C PRO A 422 23.67 -0.46 -18.39
N ALA A 423 24.39 -0.58 -17.26
CA ALA A 423 24.42 -1.78 -16.45
C ALA A 423 23.07 -2.06 -15.76
N PHE A 424 22.42 -1.03 -15.23
CA PHE A 424 21.08 -1.14 -14.62
C PHE A 424 20.05 -1.52 -15.68
N TYR A 425 20.05 -0.84 -16.82
CA TYR A 425 19.16 -1.14 -17.94
C TYR A 425 19.31 -2.60 -18.39
N LYS A 426 20.55 -3.02 -18.68
CA LYS A 426 20.82 -4.38 -19.17
C LYS A 426 20.39 -5.45 -18.17
N LEU A 427 20.77 -5.32 -16.89
CA LEU A 427 20.37 -6.29 -15.87
C LEU A 427 18.84 -6.34 -15.71
N SER A 428 18.16 -5.20 -15.79
CA SER A 428 16.69 -5.16 -15.72
C SER A 428 16.00 -5.82 -16.92
N MET A 429 16.61 -5.75 -18.11
CA MET A 429 16.14 -6.44 -19.32
C MET A 429 16.41 -7.96 -19.26
N ASP A 430 17.49 -8.37 -18.59
CA ASP A 430 17.96 -9.77 -18.57
C ASP A 430 17.40 -10.59 -17.39
N ILE A 431 17.16 -9.97 -16.22
CA ILE A 431 16.79 -10.67 -14.98
C ILE A 431 15.56 -11.57 -15.16
N ALA A 432 15.62 -12.80 -14.64
CA ALA A 432 14.59 -13.85 -14.78
C ALA A 432 14.21 -14.27 -16.22
N GLY A 433 14.84 -13.68 -17.25
CA GLY A 433 14.70 -14.04 -18.65
C GLY A 433 13.25 -14.15 -19.17
N ASP A 434 13.05 -15.06 -20.12
CA ASP A 434 11.75 -15.24 -20.78
C ASP A 434 10.67 -15.86 -19.89
N GLU A 435 11.03 -16.46 -18.75
CA GLU A 435 10.04 -16.95 -17.80
C GLU A 435 9.22 -15.78 -17.24
N ALA A 436 9.88 -14.73 -16.76
CA ALA A 436 9.19 -13.52 -16.31
C ALA A 436 8.36 -12.88 -17.44
N ASN A 437 8.90 -12.86 -18.67
CA ASN A 437 8.19 -12.30 -19.81
C ASN A 437 6.90 -13.05 -20.15
N ARG A 438 6.91 -14.39 -20.05
CA ARG A 438 5.73 -15.23 -20.24
C ARG A 438 4.68 -14.97 -19.16
N GLN A 439 5.09 -14.80 -17.90
CA GLN A 439 4.16 -14.49 -16.82
C GLN A 439 3.52 -13.11 -16.99
N ILE A 440 4.30 -12.09 -17.34
CA ILE A 440 3.80 -10.74 -17.65
C ILE A 440 2.82 -10.81 -18.83
N PHE A 441 3.15 -11.51 -19.90
CA PHE A 441 2.25 -11.68 -21.05
C PHE A 441 0.93 -12.36 -20.65
N GLY A 442 0.98 -13.41 -19.80
CA GLY A 442 -0.22 -14.06 -19.26
C GLY A 442 -1.08 -13.12 -18.39
N ILE A 443 -0.45 -12.20 -17.64
CA ILE A 443 -1.15 -11.16 -16.89
C ILE A 443 -1.85 -10.16 -17.83
N VAL A 444 -1.18 -9.72 -18.89
CA VAL A 444 -1.77 -8.82 -19.90
C VAL A 444 -2.94 -9.50 -20.63
N ARG A 445 -2.81 -10.80 -20.97
CA ARG A 445 -3.91 -11.59 -21.54
C ARG A 445 -5.10 -11.65 -20.60
N HIS A 446 -4.87 -11.99 -19.34
CA HIS A 446 -5.95 -12.01 -18.34
C HIS A 446 -6.64 -10.64 -18.23
N ALA A 447 -5.87 -9.54 -18.19
CA ALA A 447 -6.43 -8.20 -18.14
C ALA A 447 -7.32 -7.87 -19.36
N PHE A 448 -6.91 -8.31 -20.56
CA PHE A 448 -7.73 -8.21 -21.75
C PHE A 448 -9.03 -9.02 -21.65
N GLU A 449 -8.94 -10.28 -21.21
CA GLU A 449 -10.10 -11.18 -21.06
C GLU A 449 -11.12 -10.65 -20.05
N GLN A 450 -10.67 -9.95 -19.01
CA GLN A 450 -11.53 -9.31 -18.01
C GLN A 450 -12.01 -7.90 -18.40
N GLY A 451 -11.65 -7.40 -19.59
CA GLY A 451 -12.04 -6.05 -20.06
C GLY A 451 -11.26 -4.90 -19.43
N TYR A 452 -10.18 -5.15 -18.70
CA TYR A 452 -9.41 -4.12 -17.99
C TYR A 452 -8.59 -3.23 -18.93
N MET A 453 -8.55 -3.58 -20.22
CA MET A 453 -7.87 -2.81 -21.27
C MET A 453 -8.83 -1.93 -22.09
N ASP A 454 -10.13 -2.01 -21.88
CA ASP A 454 -11.14 -1.37 -22.75
C ASP A 454 -11.11 0.16 -22.70
N HIS A 455 -10.61 0.71 -21.59
CA HIS A 455 -10.52 2.15 -21.36
C HIS A 455 -9.09 2.71 -21.49
N ILE A 456 -8.13 1.90 -21.95
CA ILE A 456 -6.73 2.30 -22.13
C ILE A 456 -6.54 3.12 -23.39
#